data_AF-A0A969BLB7-F1
#
_entry.id   AF-A0A969BLB7-F1
#
_cell.length_a   1.000
_cell.length_b   1.000
_cell.length_c   1.000
_cell.angle_alpha   90.00
_cell.angle_beta   90.00
_cell.angle_gamma   90.00
#
_symmetry.space_group_name_H-M   'P 1'
#
loop_
_entity.id
_entity.type
_entity.pdbx_description
1 polymer ?
#
loop_
_entity_poly.entity_id
_entity_poly.type
_entity_poly.pdbx_seq_one_letter_code
_entity_poly.pdbx_strand_id
1 'polypeptide(L)'
;MEYIRSEFSLVDATGKIRGDWWGHYSYELPEGKCDAIVELVDNTYKKSYQVRLIDFIDLGIESDNASRQTPNKRAIALGIDKVANSVKVIDARGKSLPLPTEAIICDVCPTSWQELDRWITQATILQKPLVLTYTPPVESNGIDAWKILVGIAKYLSRTGSAIALKQLQAKLNIDDFTVLQFGLDALSACGWEITLHEQILQMQLIDPGYVREETAIGSATQANAAVQKFITTVNELIFRQQYFDRQLLRLVQSNSSHRTSLTFDTTGA
;
A
#
# COMPACT_ATOMS: atom_id res chain seq x y z
N MET A 1 36.09 3.61 -15.90
CA MET A 1 34.95 2.81 -16.38
C MET A 1 33.80 3.76 -16.55
N GLU A 2 33.36 3.99 -17.79
CA GLU A 2 32.12 4.74 -18.06
C GLU A 2 30.96 3.79 -17.84
N TYR A 3 30.13 4.07 -16.84
CA TYR A 3 28.88 3.35 -16.65
C TYR A 3 27.82 3.95 -17.56
N ILE A 4 27.15 3.10 -18.33
CA ILE A 4 26.04 3.51 -19.20
C ILE A 4 24.89 4.00 -18.31
N ARG A 5 24.34 5.17 -18.62
CA ARG A 5 23.17 5.74 -17.94
C ARG A 5 22.13 6.10 -18.99
N SER A 6 20.93 5.56 -18.84
CA SER A 6 19.78 5.88 -19.68
C SER A 6 18.78 6.71 -18.89
N GLU A 7 18.44 7.90 -19.39
CA GLU A 7 17.43 8.76 -18.79
C GLU A 7 16.05 8.45 -19.41
N PHE A 8 15.00 8.42 -18.60
CA PHE A 8 13.63 8.19 -19.04
C PHE A 8 12.63 9.07 -18.27
N SER A 9 11.35 8.96 -18.62
CA SER A 9 10.27 9.53 -17.81
C SER A 9 9.11 8.54 -17.70
N LEU A 10 8.67 8.30 -16.47
CA LEU A 10 7.41 7.59 -16.22
C LEU A 10 6.27 8.59 -16.26
N VAL A 11 5.22 8.24 -16.98
CA VAL A 11 4.03 9.05 -17.16
C VAL A 11 2.81 8.19 -16.87
N ASP A 12 1.93 8.68 -16.02
CA ASP A 12 0.60 8.11 -15.81
C ASP A 12 -0.48 9.20 -15.91
N ALA A 13 -1.71 8.90 -15.54
CA ALA A 13 -2.81 9.86 -15.56
C ALA A 13 -2.65 11.00 -14.54
N THR A 14 -1.79 10.83 -13.53
CA THR A 14 -1.61 11.77 -12.42
C THR A 14 -0.41 12.69 -12.62
N GLY A 15 0.55 12.31 -13.45
CA GLY A 15 1.67 13.17 -13.77
C GLY A 15 2.85 12.47 -14.44
N LYS A 16 4.01 13.10 -14.31
CA LYS A 16 5.27 12.68 -14.92
C LYS A 16 6.42 12.79 -13.92
N ILE A 17 7.24 11.75 -13.81
CA ILE A 17 8.47 11.75 -13.02
C ILE A 17 9.65 11.32 -13.88
N ARG A 18 10.79 11.99 -13.70
CA ARG A 18 12.04 11.66 -14.41
C ARG A 18 12.78 10.55 -13.70
N GLY A 19 13.47 9.70 -14.46
CA GLY A 19 14.30 8.67 -13.88
C GLY A 19 15.52 8.30 -14.69
N ASP A 20 16.39 7.53 -14.04
CA ASP A 20 17.63 7.01 -14.60
C ASP A 20 17.69 5.49 -14.44
N TRP A 21 18.26 4.81 -15.43
CA TRP A 21 18.57 3.38 -15.40
C TRP A 21 20.05 3.18 -15.69
N TRP A 22 20.76 2.59 -14.73
CA TRP A 22 22.21 2.43 -14.78
C TRP A 22 22.58 1.03 -15.28
N GLY A 23 23.57 0.96 -16.17
CA GLY A 23 24.06 -0.30 -16.74
C GLY A 23 23.25 -0.87 -17.90
N HIS A 24 22.21 -0.15 -18.35
CA HIS A 24 21.30 -0.58 -19.41
C HIS A 24 21.07 0.51 -20.44
N TYR A 25 20.74 0.11 -21.67
CA TYR A 25 20.48 1.01 -22.78
C TYR A 25 19.00 1.40 -22.87
N SER A 26 18.73 2.60 -23.39
CA SER A 26 17.36 3.13 -23.51
C SER A 26 16.46 2.30 -24.40
N TYR A 27 17.00 1.59 -25.41
CA TYR A 27 16.22 0.70 -26.28
C TYR A 27 15.73 -0.57 -25.57
N GLU A 28 16.25 -0.87 -24.36
CA GLU A 28 15.75 -1.98 -23.55
C GLU A 28 14.47 -1.60 -22.80
N LEU A 29 14.14 -0.31 -22.70
CA LEU A 29 12.91 0.16 -22.07
C LEU A 29 11.69 -0.20 -22.94
N PRO A 30 10.52 -0.43 -22.32
CA PRO A 30 9.30 -0.74 -23.06
C PRO A 30 8.83 0.50 -23.83
N GLU A 31 8.40 0.32 -25.07
CA GLU A 31 7.84 1.40 -25.89
C GLU A 31 6.39 1.76 -25.48
N GLY A 32 5.73 0.89 -24.72
CA GLY A 32 4.32 0.98 -24.37
C GLY A 32 4.03 1.09 -22.87
N LYS A 33 2.79 0.72 -22.49
CA LYS A 33 2.40 0.64 -21.08
C LYS A 33 3.25 -0.41 -20.38
N CYS A 34 3.71 -0.07 -19.18
CA CYS A 34 4.46 -1.00 -18.34
C CYS A 34 4.09 -0.80 -16.88
N ASP A 35 4.30 -1.87 -16.11
CA ASP A 35 4.41 -1.77 -14.66
C ASP A 35 5.90 -1.62 -14.32
N ALA A 36 6.28 -0.55 -13.64
CA ALA A 36 7.68 -0.27 -13.30
C ALA A 36 7.91 -0.38 -11.78
N ILE A 37 9.02 -1.00 -11.39
CA ILE A 37 9.52 -1.02 -10.02
C ILE A 37 10.64 0.00 -9.94
N VAL A 38 10.48 0.99 -9.07
CA VAL A 38 11.40 2.11 -8.96
C VAL A 38 11.78 2.41 -7.51
N GLU A 39 12.98 2.92 -7.33
CA GLU A 39 13.44 3.57 -6.10
C GLU A 39 13.28 5.09 -6.25
N LEU A 40 12.68 5.76 -5.26
CA LEU A 40 12.64 7.23 -5.24
C LEU A 40 13.97 7.78 -4.72
N VAL A 41 14.58 8.67 -5.50
CA VAL A 41 15.90 9.25 -5.23
C VAL A 41 15.77 10.76 -5.12
N ASP A 42 16.24 11.33 -4.01
CA ASP A 42 16.42 12.78 -3.92
C ASP A 42 17.66 13.20 -4.73
N ASN A 43 17.45 13.88 -5.85
CA ASN A 43 18.53 14.46 -6.63
C ASN A 43 18.81 15.87 -6.11
N THR A 44 19.69 15.96 -5.11
CA THR A 44 20.08 17.23 -4.47
C THR A 44 20.69 18.24 -5.44
N TYR A 45 21.39 17.78 -6.48
CA TYR A 45 21.95 18.64 -7.52
C TYR A 45 20.86 19.28 -8.38
N LYS A 46 19.88 18.48 -8.83
CA LYS A 46 18.74 18.94 -9.62
C LYS A 46 17.57 19.45 -8.76
N LYS A 47 17.73 19.52 -7.43
CA LYS A 47 16.72 19.91 -6.43
C LYS A 47 15.34 19.32 -6.72
N SER A 48 15.29 18.04 -7.07
CA SER A 48 14.06 17.35 -7.49
C SER A 48 14.14 15.87 -7.18
N TYR A 49 13.00 15.29 -6.78
CA TYR A 49 12.86 13.84 -6.69
C TYR A 49 12.83 13.22 -8.08
N GLN A 50 13.58 12.14 -8.23
CA GLN A 50 13.68 11.33 -9.44
C GLN A 50 13.50 9.87 -9.07
N VAL A 51 13.33 9.01 -10.06
CA VAL A 51 13.22 7.57 -9.85
C VAL A 51 14.42 6.84 -10.44
N ARG A 52 14.90 5.81 -9.76
CA ARG A 52 15.84 4.85 -10.34
C ARG A 52 15.07 3.60 -10.73
N LEU A 53 15.18 3.20 -11.98
CA LEU A 53 14.55 1.95 -12.43
C LEU A 53 15.29 0.77 -11.83
N ILE A 54 14.55 -0.09 -11.12
CA ILE A 54 15.05 -1.37 -10.62
C ILE A 54 14.68 -2.45 -11.63
N ASP A 55 13.41 -2.49 -12.03
CA ASP A 55 12.87 -3.49 -12.96
C ASP A 55 11.58 -2.97 -13.60
N PHE A 56 11.12 -3.61 -14.68
CA PHE A 56 9.84 -3.30 -15.30
C PHE A 56 9.24 -4.51 -16.00
N ILE A 57 7.94 -4.44 -16.22
CA ILE A 57 7.18 -5.42 -16.99
C ILE A 57 6.48 -4.69 -18.12
N ASP A 58 6.89 -5.00 -19.34
CA ASP A 58 6.20 -4.58 -20.54
C ASP A 58 4.83 -5.25 -20.60
N LEU A 59 3.76 -4.43 -20.59
CA LEU A 59 2.39 -4.92 -20.71
C LEU A 59 1.97 -5.12 -22.17
N GLY A 60 2.84 -4.77 -23.12
CA GLY A 60 2.66 -5.01 -24.54
C GLY A 60 1.47 -4.26 -25.17
N ILE A 61 1.57 -4.06 -26.48
CA ILE A 61 0.39 -4.04 -27.34
C ILE A 61 0.16 -5.51 -27.69
N GLU A 62 -1.07 -6.01 -27.53
CA GLU A 62 -1.47 -7.33 -28.06
C GLU A 62 -0.99 -7.44 -29.50
N SER A 63 0.12 -8.13 -29.69
CA SER A 63 0.73 -8.36 -30.99
C SER A 63 1.01 -9.85 -31.04
N ASP A 64 0.27 -10.51 -31.93
CA ASP A 64 0.12 -11.95 -32.12
C ASP A 64 1.39 -12.73 -32.47
N ASN A 65 2.59 -12.22 -32.19
CA ASN A 65 3.84 -12.88 -32.56
C ASN A 65 4.67 -13.27 -31.35
N ALA A 66 4.30 -14.43 -30.80
CA ALA A 66 5.13 -15.22 -29.91
C ALA A 66 6.42 -15.64 -30.63
N SER A 67 7.54 -14.95 -30.35
CA SER A 67 8.90 -15.55 -30.34
C SER A 67 9.99 -14.52 -30.08
N ARG A 68 10.33 -14.34 -28.80
CA ARG A 68 11.73 -14.16 -28.34
C ARG A 68 11.77 -14.35 -26.82
N GLN A 69 12.22 -15.53 -26.44
CA GLN A 69 12.40 -15.95 -25.05
C GLN A 69 13.60 -15.21 -24.45
N THR A 70 13.38 -14.48 -23.37
CA THR A 70 14.41 -14.18 -22.36
C THR A 70 13.96 -14.78 -21.01
N PRO A 71 14.88 -15.32 -20.19
CA PRO A 71 14.52 -16.20 -19.08
C PRO A 71 13.90 -15.50 -17.86
N ASN A 72 13.90 -14.16 -17.82
CA ASN A 72 13.45 -13.38 -16.66
C ASN A 72 12.00 -12.88 -16.76
N LYS A 73 11.22 -13.28 -17.78
CA LYS A 73 9.79 -12.91 -17.94
C LYS A 73 8.82 -13.65 -16.98
N ARG A 74 9.25 -14.06 -15.80
CA ARG A 74 8.43 -14.72 -14.77
C ARG A 74 8.73 -13.99 -13.46
N ALA A 75 7.90 -13.06 -12.98
CA ALA A 75 6.95 -13.50 -11.96
C ALA A 75 5.80 -12.52 -11.60
N ILE A 76 5.78 -11.24 -11.98
CA ILE A 76 4.90 -10.30 -11.24
C ILE A 76 3.64 -9.86 -12.02
N ALA A 77 3.70 -9.70 -13.35
CA ALA A 77 2.51 -9.36 -14.15
C ALA A 77 1.71 -10.59 -14.63
N LEU A 78 2.31 -11.78 -14.62
CA LEU A 78 1.66 -13.02 -15.08
C LEU A 78 0.82 -13.73 -14.01
N GLY A 79 0.82 -13.26 -12.75
CA GLY A 79 0.10 -13.89 -11.65
C GLY A 79 -1.40 -13.59 -11.67
N ILE A 80 -1.78 -12.33 -11.85
CA ILE A 80 -3.18 -11.89 -11.73
C ILE A 80 -4.04 -12.39 -12.91
N ASP A 81 -3.55 -12.30 -14.15
CA ASP A 81 -4.33 -12.74 -15.32
C ASP A 81 -4.50 -14.26 -15.40
N LYS A 82 -3.54 -15.04 -14.90
CA LYS A 82 -3.71 -16.50 -14.75
C LYS A 82 -4.66 -16.86 -13.61
N VAL A 83 -4.64 -16.11 -12.51
CA VAL A 83 -5.52 -16.31 -11.35
C VAL A 83 -6.95 -15.86 -11.63
N ALA A 84 -7.14 -14.84 -12.46
CA ALA A 84 -8.45 -14.32 -12.86
C ALA A 84 -9.37 -15.42 -13.41
N ASN A 85 -8.80 -16.48 -13.99
CA ASN A 85 -9.55 -17.62 -14.52
C ASN A 85 -9.79 -18.75 -13.50
N SER A 86 -9.15 -18.75 -12.32
CA SER A 86 -9.26 -19.84 -11.34
C SER A 86 -10.04 -19.48 -10.07
N VAL A 87 -10.18 -18.20 -9.73
CA VAL A 87 -10.86 -17.78 -8.50
C VAL A 87 -11.96 -16.76 -8.77
N LYS A 88 -13.19 -17.11 -8.35
CA LYS A 88 -14.31 -16.17 -8.32
C LYS A 88 -14.14 -15.19 -7.17
N VAL A 89 -13.92 -13.91 -7.48
CA VAL A 89 -13.83 -12.84 -6.49
C VAL A 89 -15.14 -12.06 -6.43
N ILE A 90 -15.66 -11.83 -5.22
CA ILE A 90 -16.92 -11.13 -4.94
C ILE A 90 -16.62 -9.88 -4.11
N ASP A 91 -17.02 -8.71 -4.61
CA ASP A 91 -16.92 -7.45 -3.87
C ASP A 91 -18.16 -7.20 -2.99
N ALA A 92 -18.03 -7.51 -1.68
CA ALA A 92 -19.03 -7.26 -0.65
C ALA A 92 -18.65 -6.09 0.28
N ARG A 93 -17.64 -5.29 -0.06
CA ARG A 93 -17.15 -4.18 0.76
C ARG A 93 -18.26 -3.13 0.93
N GLY A 94 -18.53 -2.74 2.18
CA GLY A 94 -19.58 -1.76 2.51
C GLY A 94 -21.02 -2.20 2.24
N LYS A 95 -21.25 -3.47 1.89
CA LYS A 95 -22.59 -4.00 1.57
C LYS A 95 -23.08 -4.94 2.67
N SER A 96 -24.31 -4.74 3.13
CA SER A 96 -25.02 -5.73 3.96
C SER A 96 -25.63 -6.79 3.04
N LEU A 97 -24.79 -7.69 2.54
CA LEU A 97 -25.21 -8.84 1.74
C LEU A 97 -25.07 -10.10 2.61
N PRO A 98 -26.00 -11.07 2.52
CA PRO A 98 -25.77 -12.37 3.11
C PRO A 98 -24.51 -12.98 2.46
N LEU A 99 -23.47 -13.16 3.28
CA LEU A 99 -22.23 -13.78 2.83
C LEU A 99 -22.50 -15.25 2.47
N PRO A 100 -21.90 -15.78 1.39
CA PRO A 100 -22.00 -17.20 1.10
C PRO A 100 -21.46 -18.01 2.28
N THR A 101 -22.19 -19.05 2.70
CA THR A 101 -21.80 -19.93 3.82
C THR A 101 -20.47 -20.64 3.56
N GLU A 102 -20.11 -20.83 2.29
CA GLU A 102 -18.85 -21.45 1.86
C GLU A 102 -17.99 -20.48 1.05
N ALA A 103 -17.41 -19.49 1.73
CA ALA A 103 -16.52 -18.51 1.12
C ALA A 103 -15.22 -18.35 1.92
N ILE A 104 -14.18 -17.87 1.24
CA ILE A 104 -12.99 -17.32 1.90
C ILE A 104 -13.22 -15.82 2.09
N ILE A 105 -13.21 -15.39 3.35
CA ILE A 105 -13.48 -13.99 3.72
C ILE A 105 -12.14 -13.26 3.81
N CYS A 106 -11.97 -12.25 2.95
CA CYS A 106 -10.90 -11.28 3.04
C CYS A 106 -11.45 -10.03 3.75
N ASP A 107 -11.20 -9.96 5.05
CA ASP A 107 -11.66 -8.90 5.97
C ASP A 107 -10.59 -7.84 6.26
N VAL A 108 -9.36 -8.04 5.76
CA VAL A 108 -8.27 -7.07 5.78
C VAL A 108 -7.73 -6.86 4.37
N CYS A 109 -7.52 -5.59 3.99
CA CYS A 109 -6.92 -5.24 2.71
C CYS A 109 -5.45 -5.73 2.67
N PRO A 110 -5.03 -6.53 1.68
CA PRO A 110 -3.65 -6.96 1.57
C PRO A 110 -2.69 -5.77 1.42
N THR A 111 -1.49 -5.93 1.95
CA THR A 111 -0.41 -4.92 1.88
C THR A 111 0.86 -5.46 1.23
N SER A 112 0.86 -6.73 0.84
CA SER A 112 1.95 -7.40 0.15
C SER A 112 1.44 -8.46 -0.83
N TRP A 113 2.30 -8.82 -1.78
CA TRP A 113 2.02 -9.91 -2.71
C TRP A 113 1.86 -11.25 -1.99
N GLN A 114 2.60 -11.47 -0.91
CA GLN A 114 2.50 -12.69 -0.12
C GLN A 114 1.12 -12.85 0.53
N GLU A 115 0.56 -11.76 1.06
CA GLU A 115 -0.81 -11.76 1.61
C GLU A 115 -1.86 -11.98 0.53
N LEU A 116 -1.73 -11.30 -0.61
CA LEU A 116 -2.65 -11.47 -1.73
C LEU A 116 -2.60 -12.92 -2.27
N ASP A 117 -1.41 -13.46 -2.48
CA ASP A 117 -1.21 -14.84 -2.96
C ASP A 117 -1.77 -15.86 -1.97
N ARG A 118 -1.62 -15.63 -0.66
CA ARG A 118 -2.23 -16.47 0.37
C ARG A 118 -3.75 -16.55 0.20
N TRP A 119 -4.44 -15.42 0.03
CA TRP A 119 -5.89 -15.40 -0.15
C TRP A 119 -6.32 -16.12 -1.44
N ILE A 120 -5.62 -15.84 -2.54
CA ILE A 120 -5.87 -16.45 -3.85
C ILE A 120 -5.65 -17.96 -3.81
N THR A 121 -4.52 -18.41 -3.28
CA THR A 121 -4.14 -19.81 -3.19
C THR A 121 -5.12 -20.57 -2.31
N GLN A 122 -5.51 -19.99 -1.16
CA GLN A 122 -6.50 -20.59 -0.27
C GLN A 122 -7.87 -20.75 -0.96
N ALA A 123 -8.33 -19.72 -1.68
CA ALA A 123 -9.57 -19.79 -2.45
C ALA A 123 -9.51 -20.84 -3.57
N THR A 124 -8.36 -20.94 -4.26
CA THR A 124 -8.12 -21.91 -5.34
C THR A 124 -8.13 -23.36 -4.82
N ILE A 125 -7.34 -23.64 -3.77
CA ILE A 125 -7.21 -24.99 -3.20
C ILE A 125 -8.55 -25.48 -2.66
N LEU A 126 -9.31 -24.60 -2.01
CA LEU A 126 -10.60 -24.94 -1.42
C LEU A 126 -11.76 -24.83 -2.42
N GLN A 127 -11.50 -24.39 -3.65
CA GLN A 127 -12.51 -24.12 -4.69
C GLN A 127 -13.66 -23.24 -4.19
N LYS A 128 -13.35 -22.26 -3.34
CA LYS A 128 -14.32 -21.34 -2.74
C LYS A 128 -14.17 -19.94 -3.34
N PRO A 129 -15.27 -19.18 -3.47
CA PRO A 129 -15.16 -17.78 -3.84
C PRO A 129 -14.40 -16.99 -2.77
N LEU A 130 -13.58 -16.04 -3.21
CA LEU A 130 -12.95 -15.04 -2.37
C LEU A 130 -13.89 -13.85 -2.23
N VAL A 131 -14.30 -13.53 -1.01
CA VAL A 131 -15.23 -12.41 -0.72
C VAL A 131 -14.48 -11.30 -0.02
N LEU A 132 -14.46 -10.12 -0.64
CA LEU A 132 -13.85 -8.91 -0.09
C LEU A 132 -14.85 -8.23 0.84
N THR A 133 -14.48 -8.05 2.10
CA THR A 133 -15.34 -7.46 3.15
C THR A 133 -14.68 -6.33 3.93
N TYR A 134 -13.38 -6.13 3.77
CA TYR A 134 -12.65 -5.03 4.41
C TYR A 134 -13.20 -3.65 4.03
N THR A 135 -12.99 -2.67 4.90
CA THR A 135 -13.28 -1.26 4.58
C THR A 135 -12.32 -0.78 3.48
N PRO A 136 -12.83 -0.24 2.35
CA PRO A 136 -11.95 0.27 1.29
C PRO A 136 -10.95 1.30 1.83
N PRO A 137 -9.68 1.26 1.38
CA PRO A 137 -8.67 2.20 1.85
C PRO A 137 -9.10 3.63 1.52
N VAL A 138 -9.20 4.46 2.56
CA VAL A 138 -9.60 5.86 2.44
C VAL A 138 -8.42 6.70 1.92
N GLU A 139 -8.70 7.78 1.21
CA GLU A 139 -7.73 8.82 0.89
C GLU A 139 -7.37 9.63 2.16
N SER A 140 -6.63 9.01 3.08
CA SER A 140 -5.97 9.69 4.19
C SER A 140 -4.47 9.80 3.94
N ASN A 141 -3.77 10.60 4.72
CA ASN A 141 -2.32 10.67 4.73
C ASN A 141 -1.79 10.57 6.17
N GLY A 142 -0.50 10.27 6.31
CA GLY A 142 0.17 10.11 7.59
C GLY A 142 0.18 11.37 8.45
N ILE A 143 0.12 12.57 7.84
CA ILE A 143 0.03 13.83 8.59
C ILE A 143 -1.32 13.91 9.32
N ASP A 144 -2.41 13.53 8.66
CA ASP A 144 -3.74 13.55 9.26
C ASP A 144 -3.89 12.44 10.31
N ALA A 145 -3.33 11.24 10.06
CA ALA A 145 -3.22 10.21 11.09
C ALA A 145 -2.46 10.71 12.33
N TRP A 146 -1.34 11.43 12.13
CA TRP A 146 -0.57 12.04 13.22
C TRP A 146 -1.38 13.09 13.98
N LYS A 147 -2.10 13.97 13.29
CA LYS A 147 -2.98 14.96 13.94
C LYS A 147 -4.07 14.30 14.77
N ILE A 148 -4.70 13.23 14.28
CA ILE A 148 -5.71 12.48 15.02
C ILE A 148 -5.08 11.85 16.26
N LEU A 149 -3.92 11.20 16.12
CA LEU A 149 -3.21 10.59 17.24
C LEU A 149 -2.86 11.61 18.33
N VAL A 150 -2.29 12.76 17.96
CA VAL A 150 -2.00 13.86 18.89
C VAL A 150 -3.29 14.40 19.54
N GLY A 151 -4.37 14.52 18.77
CA GLY A 151 -5.67 14.93 19.29
C GLY A 151 -6.23 13.98 20.35
N ILE A 152 -6.11 12.66 20.10
CA ILE A 152 -6.50 11.61 21.05
C ILE A 152 -5.62 11.70 22.31
N ALA A 153 -4.30 11.77 22.16
CA ALA A 153 -3.38 11.88 23.29
C ALA A 153 -3.73 13.08 24.20
N LYS A 154 -3.94 14.25 23.61
CA LYS A 154 -4.41 15.48 24.31
C LYS A 154 -5.72 15.27 25.05
N TYR A 155 -6.68 14.61 24.42
CA TYR A 155 -7.96 14.33 25.05
C TYR A 155 -7.81 13.39 26.25
N LEU A 156 -7.05 12.30 26.11
CA LEU A 156 -6.82 11.32 27.18
C LEU A 156 -6.10 11.96 28.36
N SER A 157 -5.03 12.72 28.12
CA SER A 157 -4.31 13.42 29.20
C SER A 157 -5.17 14.46 29.91
N ARG A 158 -5.98 15.24 29.19
CA ARG A 158 -6.85 16.25 29.80
C ARG A 158 -7.96 15.63 30.65
N THR A 159 -8.46 14.46 30.25
CA THR A 159 -9.61 13.82 30.91
C THR A 159 -9.21 12.74 31.92
N GLY A 160 -7.94 12.32 31.93
CA GLY A 160 -7.50 11.14 32.68
C GLY A 160 -8.08 9.82 32.16
N SER A 161 -8.68 9.83 30.96
CA SER A 161 -9.33 8.66 30.38
C SER A 161 -8.31 7.71 29.73
N ALA A 162 -8.74 6.48 29.46
CA ALA A 162 -7.99 5.49 28.72
C ALA A 162 -8.71 5.09 27.43
N ILE A 163 -7.98 4.54 26.45
CA ILE A 163 -8.54 4.04 25.19
C ILE A 163 -8.12 2.59 24.96
N ALA A 164 -9.03 1.74 24.49
CA ALA A 164 -8.66 0.39 24.06
C ALA A 164 -7.82 0.44 22.78
N LEU A 165 -6.81 -0.42 22.67
CA LEU A 165 -5.89 -0.48 21.53
C LEU A 165 -6.63 -0.62 20.21
N LYS A 166 -7.61 -1.54 20.14
CA LYS A 166 -8.46 -1.72 18.95
C LYS A 166 -9.27 -0.47 18.59
N GLN A 167 -9.71 0.30 19.57
CA GLN A 167 -10.42 1.55 19.31
C GLN A 167 -9.49 2.62 18.75
N LEU A 168 -8.24 2.68 19.22
CA LEU A 168 -7.22 3.57 18.67
C LEU A 168 -6.88 3.18 17.23
N GLN A 169 -6.64 1.89 16.97
CA GLN A 169 -6.40 1.35 15.63
C GLN A 169 -7.53 1.70 14.65
N ALA A 170 -8.78 1.46 15.06
CA ALA A 170 -9.95 1.80 14.25
C ALA A 170 -10.08 3.32 13.99
N LYS A 171 -9.77 4.17 14.98
CA LYS A 171 -9.81 5.63 14.80
C LYS A 171 -8.73 6.15 13.84
N LEU A 172 -7.59 5.46 13.76
CA LEU A 172 -6.50 5.83 12.87
C LEU A 172 -6.57 5.09 11.53
N ASN A 173 -7.44 4.09 11.39
CA ASN A 173 -7.47 3.17 10.26
C ASN A 173 -6.12 2.45 10.06
N ILE A 174 -5.49 2.02 11.17
CA ILE A 174 -4.20 1.33 11.19
C ILE A 174 -4.36 0.03 12.01
N ASP A 175 -4.51 -1.10 11.30
CA ASP A 175 -4.62 -2.42 11.94
C ASP A 175 -3.26 -3.02 12.30
N ASP A 176 -2.18 -2.55 11.65
CA ASP A 176 -0.82 -2.98 11.95
C ASP A 176 -0.31 -2.34 13.26
N PHE A 177 -0.13 -3.19 14.28
CA PHE A 177 0.39 -2.76 15.58
C PHE A 177 1.79 -2.15 15.51
N THR A 178 2.65 -2.61 14.60
CA THR A 178 4.01 -2.10 14.43
C THR A 178 3.99 -0.66 13.92
N VAL A 179 3.11 -0.36 12.96
CA VAL A 179 2.92 1.00 12.44
C VAL A 179 2.36 1.91 13.53
N LEU A 180 1.39 1.42 14.31
CA LEU A 180 0.87 2.15 15.47
C LEU A 180 1.97 2.42 16.51
N GLN A 181 2.84 1.44 16.77
CA GLN A 181 3.93 1.57 17.73
C GLN A 181 4.88 2.71 17.35
N PHE A 182 5.19 2.92 16.08
CA PHE A 182 5.98 4.09 15.66
C PHE A 182 5.29 5.42 16.00
N GLY A 183 3.96 5.47 15.96
CA GLY A 183 3.19 6.64 16.39
C GLY A 183 3.27 6.86 17.90
N LEU A 184 3.19 5.77 18.69
CA LEU A 184 3.36 5.83 20.14
C LEU A 184 4.78 6.27 20.52
N ASP A 185 5.80 5.72 19.85
CA ASP A 185 7.21 6.12 20.06
C ASP A 185 7.43 7.59 19.71
N ALA A 186 6.80 8.09 18.64
CA ALA A 186 6.85 9.50 18.26
C ALA A 186 6.19 10.40 19.31
N LEU A 187 5.03 9.99 19.88
CA LEU A 187 4.42 10.70 21.01
C LEU A 187 5.36 10.70 22.23
N SER A 188 5.96 9.56 22.57
CA SER A 188 6.92 9.48 23.68
C SER A 188 8.11 10.42 23.47
N ALA A 189 8.65 10.50 22.26
CA ALA A 189 9.70 11.45 21.91
C ALA A 189 9.25 12.93 22.01
N CYS A 190 7.95 13.20 21.87
CA CYS A 190 7.35 14.52 22.10
C CYS A 190 7.00 14.80 23.58
N GLY A 191 7.43 13.96 24.52
CA GLY A 191 7.23 14.19 25.96
C GLY A 191 5.94 13.59 26.53
N TRP A 192 5.34 12.62 25.84
CA TRP A 192 4.19 11.88 26.37
C TRP A 192 4.66 10.63 27.11
N GLU A 193 4.12 10.39 28.30
CA GLU A 193 4.19 9.09 28.94
C GLU A 193 3.02 8.23 28.46
N ILE A 194 3.33 7.03 27.97
CA ILE A 194 2.35 6.10 27.42
C ILE A 194 2.46 4.77 28.16
N THR A 195 1.37 4.31 28.75
CA THR A 195 1.29 3.01 29.42
C THR A 195 0.28 2.13 28.71
N LEU A 196 0.66 0.89 28.44
CA LEU A 196 -0.17 -0.15 27.85
C LEU A 196 -0.37 -1.27 28.87
N HIS A 197 -1.60 -1.43 29.36
CA HIS A 197 -1.99 -2.52 30.27
C HIS A 197 -3.22 -3.21 29.73
N GLU A 198 -3.18 -4.53 29.53
CA GLU A 198 -4.34 -5.33 29.06
C GLU A 198 -5.04 -4.74 27.82
N GLN A 199 -4.27 -4.29 26.82
CA GLN A 199 -4.78 -3.62 25.61
C GLN A 199 -5.47 -2.27 25.86
N ILE A 200 -5.28 -1.65 27.01
CA ILE A 200 -5.78 -0.31 27.33
C ILE A 200 -4.58 0.64 27.41
N LEU A 201 -4.66 1.74 26.65
CA LEU A 201 -3.66 2.79 26.59
C LEU A 201 -4.08 3.97 27.46
N GLN A 202 -3.15 4.43 28.29
CA GLN A 202 -3.22 5.73 28.95
C GLN A 202 -2.07 6.60 28.44
N MET A 203 -2.35 7.90 28.30
CA MET A 203 -1.40 8.87 27.78
C MET A 203 -1.43 10.11 28.66
N GLN A 204 -0.27 10.54 29.14
CA GLN A 204 -0.12 11.76 29.94
C GLN A 204 1.01 12.61 29.38
N LEU A 205 0.77 13.91 29.24
CA LEU A 205 1.84 14.83 28.88
C LEU A 205 2.70 15.09 30.11
N ILE A 206 4.01 14.83 30.02
CA ILE A 206 4.95 15.13 31.09
C ILE A 206 5.13 16.65 31.12
N ASP A 207 4.81 17.27 32.26
CA ASP A 207 4.99 18.71 32.44
C ASP A 207 6.49 19.05 32.33
N PRO A 208 6.93 19.94 31.42
CA PRO A 208 8.34 20.33 31.27
C PRO A 208 8.79 21.25 32.41
N GLY A 209 8.46 20.92 33.66
CA GLY A 209 9.19 21.43 34.82
C GLY A 209 10.53 20.73 34.88
N TYR A 210 11.61 21.41 34.50
CA TYR A 210 13.02 20.99 34.57
C TYR A 210 13.57 20.16 33.38
N VAL A 211 13.72 20.75 32.20
CA VAL A 211 14.76 20.32 31.24
C VAL A 211 15.65 21.52 30.88
N ARG A 212 16.95 21.39 31.17
CA ARG A 212 17.99 22.41 30.88
C ARG A 212 18.13 22.63 29.37
N GLU A 213 18.17 23.90 28.97
CA GLU A 213 18.18 24.39 27.57
C GLU A 213 19.24 23.75 26.65
N GLU A 214 20.36 23.26 27.18
CA GLU A 214 21.45 22.66 26.38
C GLU A 214 21.13 21.30 25.76
N THR A 215 20.06 20.60 26.19
CA THR A 215 19.64 19.29 25.62
C THR A 215 18.44 19.38 24.67
N ALA A 216 17.83 20.57 24.52
CA ALA A 216 16.56 20.75 23.82
C ALA A 216 16.67 20.56 22.29
N ILE A 217 17.79 20.95 21.68
CA ILE A 217 17.96 20.90 20.21
C ILE A 217 18.11 19.44 19.72
N GLY A 218 18.86 18.61 20.45
CA GLY A 218 19.02 17.18 20.16
C GLY A 218 17.71 16.41 20.36
N SER A 219 16.97 16.73 21.43
CA SER A 219 15.66 16.14 21.72
C SER A 219 14.60 16.52 20.67
N ALA A 220 14.52 17.79 20.25
CA ALA A 220 13.59 18.23 19.22
C ALA A 220 13.87 17.60 17.85
N THR A 221 15.14 17.41 17.50
CA THR A 221 15.55 16.76 16.25
C THR A 221 15.14 15.28 16.24
N GLN A 222 15.35 14.59 17.36
CA GLN A 222 14.95 13.19 17.52
C GLN A 222 13.43 13.01 17.49
N ALA A 223 12.69 13.90 18.15
CA ALA A 223 11.22 13.92 18.10
C ALA A 223 10.71 14.10 16.67
N ASN A 224 11.25 15.08 15.94
CA ASN A 224 10.90 15.30 14.54
C ASN A 224 11.20 14.07 13.68
N ALA A 225 12.34 13.41 13.87
CA ALA A 225 12.68 12.19 13.14
C ALA A 225 11.70 11.04 13.41
N ALA A 226 11.29 10.84 14.66
CA ALA A 226 10.30 9.84 15.03
C ALA A 226 8.92 10.12 14.42
N VAL A 227 8.49 11.39 14.43
CA VAL A 227 7.24 11.83 13.78
C VAL A 227 7.30 11.59 12.27
N GLN A 228 8.41 11.95 11.61
CA GLN A 228 8.57 11.72 10.17
C GLN A 228 8.60 10.23 9.82
N LYS A 229 9.19 9.39 10.68
CA LYS A 229 9.16 7.94 10.52
C LYS A 229 7.72 7.42 10.53
N PHE A 230 6.92 7.80 11.54
CA PHE A 230 5.52 7.42 11.61
C PHE A 230 4.73 7.89 10.38
N ILE A 231 4.84 9.17 10.00
CA ILE A 231 4.14 9.73 8.83
C ILE A 231 4.50 8.96 7.55
N THR A 232 5.79 8.70 7.33
CA THR A 232 6.28 7.98 6.15
C THR A 232 5.77 6.55 6.13
N THR A 233 5.84 5.84 7.26
CA THR A 233 5.35 4.45 7.35
C THR A 233 3.84 4.37 7.14
N VAL A 234 3.05 5.32 7.66
CA VAL A 234 1.60 5.36 7.41
C VAL A 234 1.30 5.65 5.94
N ASN A 235 2.01 6.59 5.31
CA ASN A 235 1.85 6.87 3.88
C ASN A 235 2.16 5.63 3.03
N GLU A 236 3.23 4.91 3.37
CA GLU A 236 3.59 3.66 2.69
C GLU A 236 2.53 2.58 2.87
N LEU A 237 2.00 2.41 4.09
CA LEU A 237 0.91 1.47 4.38
C LEU A 237 -0.33 1.78 3.53
N ILE A 238 -0.77 3.04 3.52
CA ILE A 238 -1.94 3.50 2.74
C ILE A 238 -1.70 3.28 1.25
N PHE A 239 -0.52 3.62 0.75
CA PHE A 239 -0.15 3.39 -0.65
C PHE A 239 -0.24 1.90 -1.01
N ARG A 240 0.33 1.01 -0.18
CA ARG A 240 0.27 -0.44 -0.38
C ARG A 240 -1.17 -0.93 -0.38
N GLN A 241 -1.99 -0.53 0.60
CA GLN A 241 -3.41 -0.89 0.64
C GLN A 241 -4.13 -0.44 -0.64
N GLN A 242 -3.94 0.81 -1.08
CA GLN A 242 -4.54 1.31 -2.32
C GLN A 242 -4.05 0.57 -3.57
N TYR A 243 -2.79 0.17 -3.61
CA TYR A 243 -2.23 -0.62 -4.70
C TYR A 243 -2.91 -1.99 -4.77
N PHE A 244 -2.92 -2.75 -3.66
CA PHE A 244 -3.47 -4.09 -3.63
C PHE A 244 -5.00 -4.12 -3.71
N ASP A 245 -5.70 -3.09 -3.22
CA ASP A 245 -7.12 -2.91 -3.44
C ASP A 245 -7.45 -2.79 -4.94
N ARG A 246 -6.67 -2.00 -5.68
CA ARG A 246 -6.81 -1.89 -7.15
C ARG A 246 -6.55 -3.23 -7.84
N GLN A 247 -5.58 -4.02 -7.38
CA GLN A 247 -5.32 -5.36 -7.94
C GLN A 247 -6.49 -6.31 -7.70
N LEU A 248 -7.03 -6.34 -6.47
CA LEU A 248 -8.20 -7.15 -6.14
C LEU A 248 -9.44 -6.73 -6.95
N LEU A 249 -9.63 -5.43 -7.16
CA LEU A 249 -10.74 -4.92 -7.97
C LEU A 249 -10.63 -5.30 -9.45
N ARG A 250 -9.42 -5.34 -10.01
CA ARG A 250 -9.20 -5.86 -11.37
C ARG A 250 -9.66 -7.31 -11.50
N LEU A 251 -9.43 -8.15 -10.48
CA LEU A 251 -9.91 -9.54 -10.45
C LEU A 251 -11.44 -9.65 -10.40
N VAL A 252 -12.12 -8.69 -9.77
CA VAL A 252 -13.60 -8.64 -9.79
C VAL A 252 -14.12 -8.27 -11.18
N GLN A 253 -13.44 -7.34 -11.86
CA GLN A 253 -13.80 -6.89 -13.20
C GLN A 253 -13.56 -7.97 -14.27
N SER A 254 -12.42 -8.68 -14.23
CA SER A 254 -12.13 -9.78 -15.14
C SER A 254 -13.16 -10.92 -15.02
N ASN A 255 -13.57 -11.26 -13.78
CA ASN A 255 -14.66 -12.20 -13.50
C ASN A 255 -16.03 -11.76 -14.06
N SER A 256 -16.23 -10.46 -14.27
CA SER A 256 -17.48 -9.89 -14.81
C SER A 256 -17.49 -9.82 -16.34
N SER A 257 -16.34 -9.58 -16.97
CA SER A 257 -16.20 -9.47 -18.44
C SER A 257 -16.40 -10.80 -19.18
N HIS A 258 -16.19 -11.95 -18.54
CA HIS A 258 -16.48 -13.27 -19.11
C HIS A 258 -17.98 -13.64 -19.16
N ARG A 259 -18.89 -12.70 -18.85
CA ARG A 259 -20.34 -12.95 -18.86
C ARG A 259 -21.11 -12.41 -20.05
N THR A 260 -20.44 -11.93 -21.10
CA THR A 260 -21.10 -11.48 -22.33
C THR A 260 -20.53 -12.16 -23.57
N SER A 261 -20.83 -13.46 -23.73
CA SER A 261 -20.77 -14.10 -25.05
C SER A 261 -21.98 -13.62 -25.85
N LEU A 262 -21.81 -12.53 -26.62
CA LEU A 262 -22.71 -12.22 -27.73
C LEU A 262 -22.39 -13.19 -28.86
N THR A 263 -23.20 -14.23 -29.02
CA THR A 263 -23.19 -15.08 -30.22
C THR A 263 -23.88 -14.33 -31.35
N PHE A 264 -23.21 -14.21 -32.49
CA PHE A 264 -23.89 -13.88 -33.74
C PHE A 264 -24.63 -15.12 -34.23
N ASP A 265 -25.95 -14.98 -34.36
CA ASP A 265 -26.80 -15.97 -35.02
C ASP A 265 -26.55 -15.88 -36.52
N THR A 266 -25.94 -16.91 -37.09
CA THR A 266 -25.89 -17.12 -38.54
C THR A 266 -26.94 -18.13 -38.93
N THR A 267 -28.18 -17.69 -39.09
CA THR A 267 -29.13 -18.35 -40.00
C THR A 267 -30.21 -17.37 -40.48
N GLY A 268 -30.36 -17.26 -41.80
CA GLY A 268 -31.40 -16.46 -42.44
C GLY A 268 -31.06 -16.20 -43.90
N ALA A 269 -31.29 -17.23 -44.73
CA ALA A 269 -31.19 -17.21 -46.18
C ALA A 269 -32.14 -16.20 -46.85
#